data_AF-A0A7J9CL52-F1
#
_entry.id   AF-A0A7J9CL52-F1
#
_cell.length_a   1.000
_cell.length_b   1.000
_cell.length_c   1.000
_cell.angle_alpha   90.00
_cell.angle_beta   90.00
_cell.angle_gamma   90.00
#
_symmetry.space_group_name_H-M   'P 1'
#
loop_
_entity.id
_entity.type
_entity.pdbx_description
1 polymer ?
#
loop_
_entity_poly.entity_id
_entity_poly.type
_entity_poly.pdbx_seq_one_letter_code
_entity_poly.pdbx_strand_id
1 'polypeptide(L)'
;NNGDFQVKVLREKHKCNPQWKVQKASTTFLANIYKELIAVNPFFKLNYIQSVVKAELGINININKARRTKLKVIKEMEIDVIKELAPRFPPLF
;
A
#
# COMPACT_ATOMS: atom_id res chain seq x y z
N ASN A 1 -15.53 -38.97 12.99
CA ASN A 1 -16.05 -37.60 12.85
C ASN A 1 -15.31 -36.88 11.75
N ASN A 2 -15.68 -37.13 10.49
CA ASN A 2 -15.21 -36.34 9.35
C ASN A 2 -16.10 -35.09 9.28
N GLY A 3 -15.56 -33.96 9.75
CA GLY A 3 -16.26 -32.68 9.77
C GLY A 3 -16.41 -32.13 8.37
N ASP A 4 -17.53 -32.44 7.73
CA ASP A 4 -17.89 -31.86 6.44
C ASP A 4 -18.19 -30.36 6.60
N PHE A 5 -17.31 -29.54 6.04
CA PHE A 5 -17.52 -28.10 5.91
C PHE A 5 -18.58 -27.85 4.84
N GLN A 6 -19.84 -27.76 5.23
CA GLN A 6 -20.95 -27.46 4.31
C GLN A 6 -21.00 -25.96 3.97
N VAL A 7 -20.45 -25.59 2.81
CA VAL A 7 -20.71 -24.28 2.20
C VAL A 7 -22.14 -24.30 1.65
N LYS A 8 -23.08 -23.66 2.37
CA LYS A 8 -24.51 -23.78 2.04
C LYS A 8 -24.90 -23.18 0.67
N VAL A 9 -24.22 -22.15 0.16
CA VAL A 9 -24.35 -21.66 -1.23
C VAL A 9 -23.12 -20.82 -1.60
N LEU A 10 -22.38 -21.17 -2.65
CA LEU A 10 -21.42 -20.27 -3.29
C LEU A 10 -22.20 -19.36 -4.26
N ARG A 11 -22.39 -18.09 -3.92
CA ARG A 11 -23.02 -17.11 -4.83
C ARG A 11 -21.95 -16.48 -5.73
N GLU A 12 -21.95 -16.81 -7.01
CA GLU A 12 -21.00 -16.30 -8.02
C GLU A 12 -21.02 -14.77 -8.17
N LYS A 13 -22.17 -14.13 -7.93
CA LYS A 13 -22.30 -12.67 -7.82
C LYS A 13 -22.55 -12.27 -6.38
N HIS A 14 -21.48 -12.06 -5.62
CA HIS A 14 -21.58 -11.24 -4.42
C HIS A 14 -21.61 -9.76 -4.85
N LYS A 15 -22.72 -9.07 -4.62
CA LYS A 15 -22.70 -7.61 -4.48
C LYS A 15 -22.35 -7.37 -3.02
N CYS A 16 -21.08 -7.12 -2.70
CA CYS A 16 -20.76 -6.41 -1.46
C CYS A 16 -21.75 -5.24 -1.39
N ASN A 17 -22.59 -5.20 -0.35
CA ASN A 17 -23.66 -4.20 -0.25
C ASN A 17 -23.03 -2.80 -0.43
N PRO A 18 -23.41 -2.02 -1.46
CA PRO A 18 -22.78 -0.75 -1.77
C PRO A 18 -22.94 0.30 -0.66
N GLN A 19 -23.88 0.10 0.28
CA GLN A 19 -24.00 0.87 1.52
C GLN A 19 -22.71 0.82 2.37
N TRP A 20 -21.96 -0.29 2.28
CA TRP A 20 -20.71 -0.53 2.99
C TRP A 20 -19.51 -0.44 2.06
N LYS A 21 -19.53 0.48 1.09
CA LYS A 21 -18.31 0.98 0.45
C LYS A 21 -17.48 1.71 1.51
N VAL A 22 -16.88 0.96 2.43
CA VAL A 22 -15.77 1.44 3.26
C VAL A 22 -14.81 2.08 2.29
N GLN A 23 -14.53 3.37 2.44
CA GLN A 23 -13.62 4.07 1.56
C GLN A 23 -12.27 3.36 1.61
N LYS A 24 -11.98 2.59 0.56
CA LYS A 24 -10.76 1.80 0.47
C LYS A 24 -9.73 2.67 -0.23
N ALA A 25 -8.84 3.27 0.55
CA ALA A 25 -7.64 3.87 -0.01
C ALA A 25 -6.82 2.79 -0.75
N SER A 26 -6.49 3.07 -2.00
CA SER A 26 -5.58 2.25 -2.79
C SER A 26 -4.14 2.48 -2.34
N THR A 27 -3.28 1.49 -2.55
CA THR A 27 -1.84 1.62 -2.22
C THR A 27 -1.20 2.77 -2.99
N THR A 28 -1.59 2.96 -4.25
CA THR A 28 -1.14 4.07 -5.10
C THR A 28 -1.54 5.42 -4.53
N PHE A 29 -2.80 5.56 -4.10
CA PHE A 29 -3.29 6.78 -3.49
C PHE A 29 -2.51 7.13 -2.21
N LEU A 30 -2.32 6.15 -1.32
CA LEU A 30 -1.54 6.35 -0.09
C LEU A 30 -0.07 6.66 -0.40
N ALA A 31 0.53 5.99 -1.39
CA ALA A 31 1.93 6.21 -1.74
C ALA A 31 2.16 7.64 -2.25
N ASN A 32 1.21 8.17 -3.04
CA ASN A 32 1.29 9.53 -3.55
C ASN A 32 1.13 10.58 -2.44
N ILE A 33 0.16 10.39 -1.53
CA ILE A 33 -0.06 11.32 -0.41
C ILE A 33 1.14 11.34 0.55
N TYR A 34 1.65 10.16 0.91
CA TYR A 34 2.69 10.02 1.91
C TYR A 34 4.11 9.93 1.33
N LYS A 35 4.30 10.27 0.04
CA LYS A 35 5.58 10.13 -0.65
C LYS A 35 6.69 10.87 0.10
N GLU A 36 6.46 12.15 0.41
CA GLU A 36 7.44 13.00 1.11
C GLU A 36 7.74 12.49 2.52
N LEU A 37 6.70 12.14 3.29
CA LEU A 37 6.86 11.60 4.63
C LEU A 37 7.69 10.31 4.63
N ILE A 38 7.44 9.41 3.68
CA ILE A 38 8.19 8.16 3.51
C ILE A 38 9.63 8.44 3.04
N ALA A 39 9.83 9.43 2.15
CA ALA A 39 11.13 9.79 1.61
C ALA A 39 12.06 10.43 2.65
N VAL A 40 11.54 11.32 3.49
CA VAL A 40 12.33 11.99 4.54
C VAL A 40 12.74 11.00 5.62
N ASN A 41 11.89 10.01 5.95
CA ASN A 41 12.14 9.08 7.05
C ASN A 41 11.86 7.61 6.66
N PRO A 42 12.65 6.98 5.78
CA PRO A 42 12.36 5.65 5.27
C PRO A 42 12.40 4.53 6.32
N PHE A 43 12.85 4.78 7.55
CA PHE A 43 13.00 3.76 8.60
C PHE A 43 11.87 3.71 9.64
N PHE A 44 10.82 4.54 9.56
CA PHE A 44 9.74 4.45 10.56
C PHE A 44 8.99 3.10 10.52
N LYS A 45 8.40 2.76 11.68
CA LYS A 45 7.60 1.55 11.88
C LYS A 45 6.32 1.60 11.05
N LEU A 46 5.88 0.46 10.53
CA LEU A 46 4.65 0.37 9.72
C LEU A 46 3.40 0.86 10.48
N ASN A 47 3.37 0.64 11.80
CA ASN A 47 2.28 1.09 12.67
C ASN A 47 2.13 2.63 12.66
N TYR A 48 3.22 3.35 12.43
CA TYR A 48 3.19 4.81 12.30
C TYR A 48 2.41 5.24 11.05
N ILE A 49 2.61 4.56 9.91
CA ILE A 49 1.80 4.83 8.71
C ILE A 49 0.31 4.57 9.01
N GLN A 50 0.00 3.48 9.73
CA GLN A 50 -1.38 3.19 10.08
C GLN A 50 -2.01 4.29 10.95
N SER A 51 -1.26 4.81 11.93
CA SER A 51 -1.75 5.89 12.79
C SER A 51 -1.95 7.20 12.02
N VAL A 52 -1.01 7.56 11.13
CA VAL A 52 -1.10 8.77 10.32
C VAL A 52 -2.28 8.69 9.35
N VAL A 53 -2.43 7.58 8.63
CA VAL A 53 -3.55 7.37 7.69
C VAL A 53 -4.89 7.41 8.42
N LYS A 54 -4.96 6.87 9.64
CA LYS A 54 -6.17 6.94 10.45
C LYS A 54 -6.46 8.37 10.93
N ALA A 55 -5.44 9.10 11.36
CA ALA A 55 -5.57 10.45 11.89
C ALA A 55 -5.98 11.47 10.81
N GLU A 56 -5.37 11.39 9.62
CA GLU A 56 -5.59 12.38 8.57
C GLU A 56 -6.78 12.04 7.66
N LEU A 57 -6.95 10.77 7.31
CA LEU A 57 -7.96 10.33 6.34
C LEU A 57 -9.16 9.66 7.00
N GLY A 58 -9.10 9.34 8.29
CA GLY A 58 -10.15 8.58 8.98
C GLY A 58 -10.24 7.12 8.51
N ILE A 59 -9.25 6.62 7.77
CA ILE A 59 -9.27 5.28 7.16
C ILE A 59 -8.40 4.32 7.97
N ASN A 60 -8.96 3.17 8.36
CA ASN A 60 -8.17 2.08 8.91
C ASN A 60 -7.55 1.25 7.79
N ILE A 61 -6.23 1.11 7.81
CA ILE A 61 -5.48 0.22 6.91
C ILE A 61 -4.81 -0.91 7.69
N ASN A 62 -4.69 -2.08 7.06
CA ASN A 62 -3.93 -3.18 7.63
C ASN A 62 -2.42 -2.97 7.46
N ILE A 63 -1.63 -3.70 8.26
CA ILE A 63 -0.16 -3.59 8.25
C ILE A 63 0.45 -3.96 6.88
N ASN A 64 -0.17 -4.91 6.19
CA ASN A 64 0.25 -5.32 4.84
C ASN A 64 0.09 -4.18 3.81
N LYS A 65 -0.97 -3.38 3.92
CA LYS A 65 -1.20 -2.22 3.06
C LYS A 65 -0.23 -1.10 3.39
N ALA A 66 0.05 -0.86 4.68
CA ALA A 66 1.12 0.06 5.09
C ALA A 66 2.48 -0.36 4.51
N ARG A 67 2.83 -1.66 4.59
CA ARG A 67 4.05 -2.22 4.00
C ARG A 67 4.12 -2.00 2.49
N ARG A 68 3.06 -2.34 1.76
CA ARG A 68 3.02 -2.17 0.30
C ARG A 68 3.13 -0.70 -0.12
N THR A 69 2.54 0.20 0.65
CA THR A 69 2.62 1.65 0.42
C THR A 69 4.06 2.13 0.57
N LYS A 70 4.71 1.76 1.68
CA LYS A 70 6.11 2.09 1.95
C LYS A 70 7.06 1.55 0.88
N LEU A 71 6.95 0.26 0.54
CA LEU A 71 7.78 -0.37 -0.48
C LEU A 71 7.61 0.27 -1.86
N LYS A 72 6.39 0.71 -2.19
CA LYS A 72 6.12 1.38 -3.45
C LYS A 72 6.89 2.70 -3.55
N VAL A 73 6.84 3.53 -2.51
CA VAL A 73 7.59 4.80 -2.48
C VAL A 73 9.09 4.56 -2.52
N ILE A 74 9.61 3.59 -1.75
CA ILE A 74 11.04 3.25 -1.77
C ILE A 74 11.50 2.84 -3.17
N LYS A 75 10.74 1.96 -3.84
CA LYS A 75 11.07 1.53 -5.20
C LYS A 75 11.03 2.68 -6.22
N GLU A 76 10.08 3.61 -6.07
CA GLU A 76 10.02 4.80 -6.92
C GLU A 76 11.26 5.70 -6.70
N MET A 77 11.69 5.88 -5.44
CA MET A 77 12.92 6.62 -5.13
C MET A 77 14.18 5.97 -5.70
N GLU A 78 14.30 4.63 -5.61
CA GLU A 78 15.43 3.90 -6.21
C GLU A 78 15.50 4.11 -7.72
N ILE A 79 14.35 4.08 -8.41
CA ILE A 79 14.26 4.33 -9.85
C ILE A 79 14.66 5.77 -10.17
N ASP A 80 14.20 6.73 -9.38
CA ASP A 80 14.52 8.16 -9.56
C ASP A 80 16.04 8.40 -9.43
N VAL A 81 16.70 7.82 -8.41
CA VAL A 81 18.16 7.90 -8.23
C VAL A 81 18.92 7.27 -9.40
N ILE A 82 18.49 6.09 -9.88
CA ILE A 82 19.13 5.43 -11.02
C ILE A 82 19.03 6.30 -12.28
N LYS A 83 17.87 6.93 -12.53
CA LYS A 83 17.69 7.82 -13.68
C LYS A 83 18.58 9.04 -13.63
N GLU A 84 18.76 9.64 -12.46
CA GLU A 84 19.65 10.79 -12.29
C GLU A 84 21.13 10.43 -12.46
N LEU A 85 21.53 9.21 -12.06
CA LEU A 85 22.92 8.75 -12.15
C LEU A 85 23.27 8.12 -13.51
N ALA A 86 22.30 7.56 -14.23
CA ALA A 86 22.49 6.97 -15.57
C ALA A 86 23.22 7.89 -16.57
N PRO A 87 22.92 9.19 -16.70
CA PRO A 87 23.67 10.09 -17.58
C PRO A 87 25.07 10.44 -17.06
N ARG A 88 25.35 10.25 -15.76
CA ARG A 88 26.65 10.57 -15.13
C ARG A 88 27.65 9.40 -15.24
N PHE A 89 27.15 8.18 -15.40
CA PHE A 89 27.96 6.98 -15.63
C PHE A 89 27.40 6.22 -16.83
N PRO A 90 27.70 6.65 -18.07
CA PRO A 90 27.32 5.88 -19.25
C PRO A 90 27.96 4.48 -19.15
N PRO A 91 27.28 3.43 -19.66
CA PRO A 91 27.84 2.09 -19.66
C PRO A 91 29.19 2.13 -20.37
N LEU A 92 30.24 1.67 -19.68
CA LEU A 92 31.54 1.43 -20.29
C LEU A 92 31.33 0.29 -21.28
N PHE A 93 31.32 0.65 -22.57
CA PHE A 93 31.29 -0.29 -23.69
C PHE A 93 32.49 -1.25 -23.65
#